data_AF-A0A848TRB4-F1
#
_entry.id   AF-A0A848TRB4-F1
#
_cell.length_a   1.000
_cell.length_b   1.000
_cell.length_c   1.000
_cell.angle_alpha   90.00
_cell.angle_beta   90.00
_cell.angle_gamma   90.00
#
_symmetry.space_group_name_H-M   'P 1'
#
loop_
_entity.id
_entity.type
_entity.pdbx_description
1 polymer ?
#
loop_
_entity_poly.entity_id
_entity_poly.type
_entity_poly.pdbx_seq_one_letter_code
_entity_poly.pdbx_strand_id
1 'polypeptide(L)' 'MTMARRLNTCDTIVQQDSAERALNKLARTFTTQMDTLKRYRAQAHQTVRVERVTVEEGGQAVVGDINYQRGDGDEK' A
#
# COMPACT_ATOMS: atom_id res chain seq x y z
N MET A 1 -13.57 -18.88 -10.92
CA MET A 1 -13.71 -17.60 -11.64
C MET A 1 -15.08 -17.51 -12.32
N THR A 2 -16.08 -16.96 -11.65
CA THR A 2 -17.49 -16.93 -12.13
C THR A 2 -17.69 -16.01 -13.34
N MET A 3 -16.97 -14.89 -13.44
CA MET A 3 -17.08 -13.97 -14.58
C MET A 3 -16.36 -14.49 -15.83
N ALA A 4 -15.24 -15.19 -15.69
CA ALA A 4 -14.58 -15.88 -16.79
C ALA A 4 -15.47 -17.00 -17.38
N ARG A 5 -16.23 -17.70 -16.53
CA ARG A 5 -17.21 -18.68 -16.98
C ARG A 5 -18.36 -18.01 -17.74
N ARG A 6 -18.85 -16.87 -17.28
CA ARG A 6 -19.91 -16.10 -17.97
C ARG A 6 -19.45 -15.54 -19.32
N LEU A 7 -18.17 -15.18 -19.46
CA LEU A 7 -17.58 -14.76 -20.74
C LEU A 7 -17.45 -15.93 -21.73
N ASN A 8 -17.37 -17.18 -21.25
CA ASN A 8 -17.31 -18.37 -22.12
C ASN A 8 -18.68 -18.87 -22.58
N THR A 9 -19.77 -18.36 -21.98
CA THR A 9 -21.15 -18.80 -22.26
C THR A 9 -22.04 -17.62 -22.67
N CYS A 10 -21.45 -16.51 -23.13
CA CYS A 10 -22.22 -15.35 -23.56
C CYS A 10 -22.58 -15.46 -25.05
N ASP A 11 -23.87 -15.37 -25.34
CA ASP A 11 -24.39 -15.45 -26.71
C ASP A 11 -24.57 -14.06 -27.35
N THR A 12 -24.42 -12.99 -26.56
CA THR A 12 -24.64 -11.60 -27.01
C THR A 12 -23.46 -10.69 -26.69
N ILE A 13 -23.16 -9.76 -27.60
CA ILE A 13 -22.03 -8.81 -27.50
C ILE A 13 -22.09 -7.96 -26.23
N VAL A 14 -23.29 -7.56 -25.80
CA VAL A 14 -23.47 -6.74 -24.58
C VAL A 14 -23.13 -7.53 -23.31
N GLN A 15 -23.48 -8.82 -23.26
CA GLN A 15 -23.12 -9.67 -22.13
C GLN A 15 -21.61 -9.88 -22.07
N GLN A 16 -20.96 -10.07 -23.23
CA GLN A 16 -19.51 -10.19 -23.33
C GLN A 16 -18.79 -8.94 -22.79
N ASP A 17 -19.18 -7.74 -23.23
CA ASP A 17 -18.59 -6.47 -22.74
C ASP A 17 -18.78 -6.29 -21.23
N SER A 18 -19.97 -6.61 -20.71
CA SER A 18 -20.24 -6.52 -19.26
C SER A 18 -19.38 -7.49 -18.43
N ALA A 19 -19.18 -8.72 -18.92
CA ALA A 19 -18.39 -9.75 -18.26
C ALA A 19 -16.90 -9.44 -18.35
N GLU A 20 -16.42 -8.92 -19.48
CA GLU A 20 -15.04 -8.48 -19.67
C GLU A 20 -14.69 -7.33 -18.73
N ARG A 21 -15.53 -6.30 -18.66
CA ARG A 21 -15.34 -5.17 -17.74
C ARG A 21 -15.30 -5.62 -16.28
N ALA A 22 -16.22 -6.51 -15.89
CA ALA A 22 -16.26 -7.05 -14.53
C ALA A 22 -15.00 -7.87 -14.21
N LEU A 23 -14.54 -8.71 -15.15
CA LEU A 23 -13.32 -9.50 -15.00
C LEU A 23 -12.08 -8.61 -14.88
N ASN A 24 -11.95 -7.61 -15.76
CA ASN A 24 -10.84 -6.66 -15.73
C ASN A 24 -10.80 -5.85 -14.43
N LYS A 25 -11.97 -5.42 -13.92
CA LYS A 25 -12.05 -4.73 -12.62
C LYS A 25 -11.57 -5.63 -11.48
N LEU A 26 -12.02 -6.89 -11.46
CA LEU A 26 -11.63 -7.86 -10.46
C LEU A 26 -10.14 -8.19 -10.52
N ALA A 27 -9.59 -8.38 -11.71
CA ALA A 27 -8.16 -8.65 -11.91
C ALA A 27 -7.28 -7.52 -11.38
N ARG A 28 -7.63 -6.25 -11.65
CA ARG A 28 -6.91 -5.09 -11.11
C ARG A 28 -6.99 -4.99 -9.59
N THR A 29 -8.12 -5.32 -8.99
CA THR A 29 -8.21 -5.35 -7.51
C THR A 29 -7.40 -6.50 -6.91
N PHE A 30 -7.35 -7.65 -7.59
CA PHE A 30 -6.61 -8.83 -7.13
C PHE A 30 -5.10 -8.57 -7.07
N THR A 31 -4.54 -7.86 -8.06
CA THR A 31 -3.11 -7.49 -8.04
C THR A 31 -2.78 -6.61 -6.83
N THR A 32 -3.63 -5.63 -6.53
CA THR A 32 -3.45 -4.75 -5.36
C THR A 32 -3.59 -5.55 -4.06
N GLN A 33 -4.58 -6.43 -3.94
CA GLN A 33 -4.77 -7.29 -2.77
C GLN A 33 -3.54 -8.18 -2.53
N MET A 34 -2.97 -8.76 -3.58
CA MET A 34 -1.79 -9.61 -3.46
C MET A 34 -0.56 -8.82 -3.03
N ASP A 35 -0.36 -7.61 -3.56
CA ASP A 35 0.73 -6.72 -3.13
C ASP A 35 0.55 -6.28 -1.67
N THR A 36 -0.67 -5.90 -1.26
CA THR A 36 -0.95 -5.55 0.15
C THR A 36 -0.74 -6.74 1.08
N LEU A 37 -1.14 -7.94 0.68
CA LEU A 37 -0.95 -9.15 1.46
C LEU A 37 0.54 -9.50 1.58
N LYS A 38 1.30 -9.33 0.48
CA LYS A 38 2.75 -9.51 0.49
C LYS A 38 3.43 -8.53 1.42
N ARG A 39 3.05 -7.25 1.40
CA ARG A 39 3.55 -6.22 2.33
C ARG A 39 3.15 -6.47 3.78
N TYR A 40 1.97 -7.02 4.02
CA TYR A 40 1.53 -7.39 5.37
C TYR A 40 2.28 -8.61 5.91
N ARG A 41 2.50 -9.63 5.07
CA ARG A 41 3.19 -10.87 5.45
C ARG A 41 4.69 -10.74 5.51
N ALA A 42 5.29 -9.99 4.60
CA ALA A 42 6.65 -9.55 4.76
C ALA A 42 6.59 -8.53 5.91
N GLN A 43 6.84 -8.97 7.15
CA GLN A 43 7.06 -8.06 8.28
C GLN A 43 8.10 -7.03 7.81
N ALA A 44 7.64 -5.86 7.36
CA ALA A 44 8.48 -4.84 6.76
C ALA A 44 9.21 -4.12 7.89
N HIS A 45 10.14 -4.84 8.54
CA HIS A 45 11.21 -4.23 9.31
C HIS A 45 12.11 -3.56 8.27
N GLN A 46 11.75 -2.36 7.85
CA GLN A 46 12.67 -1.50 7.12
C GLN A 46 13.74 -1.08 8.13
N THR A 47 14.77 -1.90 8.31
CA THR A 47 15.90 -1.60 9.18
C THR A 47 16.71 -0.48 8.54
N VAL A 48 16.38 0.77 8.87
CA VAL A 48 17.19 1.94 8.50
C VAL A 48 18.39 1.97 9.45
N ARG A 49 19.56 1.54 8.96
CA ARG A 49 20.82 1.63 9.71
C ARG A 49 21.58 2.88 9.28
N VAL A 50 21.82 3.79 10.21
CA VAL A 50 22.63 4.99 9.98
C VAL A 50 24.09 4.68 10.31
N GLU A 51 25.00 4.86 9.36
CA GLU A 51 26.42 4.48 9.52
C GLU A 51 27.34 5.64 9.91
N ARG A 52 27.08 6.87 9.43
CA ARG A 52 27.91 8.05 9.77
C ARG A 52 27.05 9.32 9.81
N VAL A 53 27.26 10.14 10.83
CA VAL A 53 26.63 11.47 10.98
C VAL A 53 27.74 12.47 11.27
N THR A 54 27.87 13.51 10.44
CA THR A 54 28.73 14.67 10.70
C THR A 54 27.81 15.84 11.04
N VAL A 55 28.07 16.49 12.17
CA VAL A 55 27.31 17.67 12.61
C VAL A 55 28.25 18.86 12.61
N GLU A 56 27.89 19.88 11.82
CA GLU A 56 28.61 21.15 11.75
C GLU A 56 28.24 22.05 12.94
N GLU A 57 29.07 23.05 13.23
CA GLU A 57 28.88 23.97 14.36
C GLU A 57 27.51 24.66 14.29
N GLY A 58 26.67 24.44 15.33
CA GLY A 58 25.30 24.96 15.40
C GLY A 58 24.19 24.02 14.89
N GLY A 59 24.51 22.84 14.37
CA GLY A 59 23.53 21.82 13.94
C GLY A 59 23.15 20.81 15.02
N GLN A 60 21.96 20.22 14.90
CA GLN A 60 21.55 19.05 15.69
C GLN A 60 21.03 17.96 14.73
N ALA A 61 21.45 16.71 14.96
CA ALA A 61 20.99 15.55 14.21
C ALA A 61 20.27 14.57 15.16
N VAL A 62 19.07 14.13 14.78
CA VAL A 62 18.28 13.15 15.54
C VAL A 62 18.25 11.85 14.74
N VAL A 63 18.63 10.73 15.38
CA VAL A 63 18.55 9.38 14.81
C VAL A 63 17.66 8.52 15.70
N GLY A 64 16.53 8.05 15.17
CA GLY A 64 15.57 7.23 15.91
C GLY A 64 14.12 7.57 15.51
N ASP A 65 13.15 6.84 16.09
CA ASP A 65 11.73 7.10 15.87
C ASP A 65 11.31 8.43 16.53
N ILE A 66 10.81 9.37 15.74
CA ILE A 66 10.33 10.66 16.24
C ILE A 66 8.82 10.57 16.48
N ASN A 67 8.43 10.51 17.75
CA ASN A 67 7.04 10.67 18.17
C ASN A 67 6.80 12.13 18.58
N TYR A 68 6.09 12.90 17.76
CA TYR A 68 5.66 14.25 18.14
C TYR A 68 4.50 14.17 19.13
N GLN A 69 4.80 14.28 20.43
CA GLN A 69 3.77 14.58 21.42
C GLN A 69 3.48 16.08 21.35
N ARG A 70 2.35 16.45 20.72
CA ARG A 70 1.87 17.83 20.68
C ARG A 70 1.69 18.31 22.13
N GLY A 71 2.52 19.26 22.55
CA GLY A 71 2.50 19.83 23.89
C GLY A 71 1.14 20.46 24.18
N ASP A 72 0.44 19.89 25.15
CA ASP A 72 -0.68 20.50 25.84
C ASP A 72 -0.06 21.20 27.05
N GLY A 73 0.00 22.52 27.03
CA GLY A 73 0.67 23.27 28.08
C GLY A 73 0.89 24.74 27.73
N ASP A 74 -0.15 25.54 27.91
CA ASP A 74 -0.03 26.89 28.48
C ASP A 74 -1.35 27.21 29.21
N GLU A 75 -1.47 26.69 30.43
CA GLU A 75 -2.39 27.19 31.43
C GLU A 75 -1.59 27.40 32.72
N LYS A 76 -1.15 28.66 32.93
CA LYS A 76 -1.11 29.41 34.20
C LYS A 76 -0.43 30.77 34.04
#